data_AF-A0A3D5GQG0-F1
#
_entry.id   AF-A0A3D5GQG0-F1
#
_cell.length_a   1.000
_cell.length_b   1.000
_cell.length_c   1.000
_cell.angle_alpha   90.00
_cell.angle_beta   90.00
_cell.angle_gamma   90.00
#
_symmetry.space_group_name_H-M   'P 1'
#
loop_
_entity.id
_entity.type
_entity.pdbx_description
1 polymer ?
#
loop_
_entity_poly.entity_id
_entity_poly.type
_entity_poly.pdbx_seq_one_letter_code
_entity_poly.pdbx_strand_id
1 'polypeptide(L)'
;PQTNLFLQGRNHQTAIPRGLTAIRTLQEAGVLVAAGADNVQDPFNPVGRSDPLETAALMVMAGHQLPDIAYEMVSNDARECIGLLRVDVAVGAPADLLVIDATSIRHAMADAPLSRRVYHNGLLVASANQQTVVHRTE
;
A
#
# COMPACT_ATOMS: atom_id res chain seq x y z
N PRO A 1 -3.26 7.58 -3.42
CA PRO A 1 -4.70 7.70 -3.76
C PRO A 1 -5.54 8.39 -2.67
N GLN A 2 -5.20 8.22 -1.40
CA GLN A 2 -5.88 8.76 -0.22
C GLN A 2 -6.24 10.25 -0.39
N THR A 3 -5.23 11.11 -0.54
CA THR A 3 -5.43 12.56 -0.66
C THR A 3 -6.24 12.94 -1.89
N ASN A 4 -6.07 12.26 -3.04
CA ASN A 4 -6.89 12.53 -4.22
C ASN A 4 -8.38 12.25 -3.95
N LEU A 5 -8.68 11.11 -3.34
CA LEU A 5 -10.06 10.73 -2.99
C LEU A 5 -10.69 11.69 -1.98
N PHE A 6 -9.88 12.30 -1.11
CA PHE A 6 -10.36 13.28 -0.14
C PHE A 6 -10.53 14.70 -0.73
N LEU A 7 -9.60 15.17 -1.56
CA LEU A 7 -9.57 16.55 -2.05
C LEU A 7 -10.34 16.76 -3.35
N GLN A 8 -10.38 15.77 -4.22
CA GLN A 8 -10.96 15.93 -5.56
C GLN A 8 -12.48 15.77 -5.55
N GLY A 9 -13.14 16.22 -6.61
CA GLY A 9 -14.58 16.01 -6.80
C GLY A 9 -15.50 16.90 -5.96
N ARG A 10 -14.97 17.78 -5.08
CA ARG A 10 -15.74 18.64 -4.15
C ARG A 10 -16.82 19.53 -4.80
N ASN A 11 -16.64 19.88 -6.08
CA ASN A 11 -17.60 20.71 -6.84
C ASN A 11 -18.67 19.89 -7.59
N HIS A 12 -18.67 18.56 -7.47
CA HIS A 12 -19.66 17.69 -8.11
C HIS A 12 -20.73 17.28 -7.09
N GLN A 13 -22.00 17.51 -7.42
CA GLN A 13 -23.13 17.14 -6.55
C GLN A 13 -23.57 15.68 -6.73
N THR A 14 -23.39 15.13 -7.93
CA THR A 14 -23.74 13.75 -8.29
C THR A 14 -22.63 13.17 -9.17
N ALA A 15 -22.57 11.83 -9.25
CA ALA A 15 -21.55 11.12 -10.02
C ALA A 15 -20.12 11.62 -9.73
N ILE A 16 -19.78 11.77 -8.44
CA ILE A 16 -18.51 12.34 -8.00
C ILE A 16 -17.36 11.52 -8.60
N PRO A 17 -16.44 12.14 -9.36
CA PRO A 17 -15.32 11.42 -9.94
C PRO A 17 -14.35 11.01 -8.83
N ARG A 18 -13.65 9.90 -9.02
CA ARG A 18 -12.61 9.45 -8.07
C ARG A 18 -11.43 10.42 -7.97
N GLY A 19 -11.24 11.26 -8.99
CA GLY A 19 -10.14 12.24 -9.02
C GLY A 19 -8.75 11.61 -9.06
N LEU A 20 -8.64 10.35 -9.45
CA LEU A 20 -7.37 9.67 -9.68
C LEU A 20 -6.88 9.96 -11.11
N THR A 21 -5.56 9.91 -11.31
CA THR A 21 -4.96 10.00 -12.65
C THR A 21 -5.32 8.80 -13.53
N ALA A 22 -4.99 8.85 -14.82
CA ALA A 22 -5.25 7.81 -15.81
C ALA A 22 -4.30 6.59 -15.67
N ILE A 23 -4.34 5.93 -14.52
CA ILE A 23 -3.38 4.90 -14.09
C ILE A 23 -3.22 3.79 -15.13
N ARG A 24 -4.34 3.19 -15.57
CA ARG A 24 -4.33 2.10 -16.58
C ARG A 24 -3.73 2.57 -17.91
N THR A 25 -4.10 3.76 -18.37
CA THR A 25 -3.57 4.32 -19.63
C THR A 25 -2.07 4.56 -19.55
N LEU A 26 -1.57 5.07 -18.42
CA LEU A 26 -0.14 5.27 -18.20
C LEU A 26 0.62 3.93 -18.20
N GLN A 27 0.11 2.93 -17.50
CA GLN A 27 0.70 1.58 -17.47
C GLN A 27 0.70 0.93 -18.85
N GLU A 28 -0.39 1.01 -19.61
CA GLU A 28 -0.49 0.51 -21.00
C GLU A 28 0.50 1.20 -21.94
N ALA A 29 0.87 2.45 -21.66
CA ALA A 29 1.89 3.19 -22.39
C ALA A 29 3.33 2.90 -21.93
N GLY A 30 3.54 1.99 -20.98
CA GLY A 30 4.86 1.64 -20.44
C GLY A 30 5.43 2.67 -19.48
N VAL A 31 4.60 3.58 -18.94
CA VAL A 31 5.03 4.52 -17.91
C VAL A 31 5.10 3.80 -16.57
N LEU A 32 6.20 4.00 -15.85
CA LEU A 32 6.33 3.58 -14.45
C LEU A 32 5.37 4.40 -13.57
N VAL A 33 4.47 3.74 -12.86
CA VAL A 33 3.49 4.38 -11.99
C VAL A 33 3.58 3.84 -10.57
N ALA A 34 3.96 4.69 -9.63
CA ALA A 34 3.89 4.39 -8.20
C ALA A 34 2.69 5.05 -7.52
N ALA A 35 2.30 4.54 -6.35
CA ALA A 35 1.24 5.10 -5.53
C ALA A 35 1.75 5.49 -4.14
N GLY A 36 1.31 6.65 -3.65
CA GLY A 36 1.63 7.16 -2.31
C GLY A 36 0.39 7.64 -1.56
N ALA A 37 0.52 7.72 -0.23
CA ALA A 37 -0.51 8.27 0.66
C ALA A 37 -0.61 9.80 0.56
N ASP A 38 0.52 10.46 0.28
CA ASP A 38 0.69 11.92 0.27
C ASP A 38 0.58 12.49 1.69
N ASN A 39 -0.62 12.77 2.18
CA ASN A 39 -0.85 13.39 3.49
C ASN A 39 -1.35 12.37 4.53
N VAL A 40 -0.90 12.50 5.78
CA VAL A 40 -1.34 11.67 6.91
C VAL A 40 -1.59 12.54 8.13
N GLN A 41 -2.83 12.53 8.61
CA GLN A 41 -3.26 13.25 9.83
C GLN A 41 -2.88 14.75 9.82
N ASP A 42 -3.11 15.41 8.69
CA ASP A 42 -2.86 16.84 8.49
C ASP A 42 -4.09 17.54 7.88
N PRO A 43 -4.06 18.87 7.64
CA PRO A 43 -5.21 19.60 7.07
C PRO A 43 -5.68 19.13 5.69
N PHE A 44 -4.84 18.43 4.93
CA PHE A 44 -5.14 17.94 3.58
C PHE A 44 -5.57 16.48 3.56
N ASN A 45 -5.31 15.71 4.62
CA ASN A 45 -5.94 14.40 4.88
C ASN A 45 -5.95 14.12 6.39
N PRO A 46 -7.10 14.20 7.09
CA PRO A 46 -7.16 14.13 8.54
C PRO A 46 -6.96 12.70 9.10
N VAL A 47 -6.84 11.68 8.25
CA VAL A 47 -6.69 10.28 8.65
C VAL A 47 -5.49 9.63 7.96
N GLY A 48 -5.22 8.37 8.32
CA GLY A 48 -4.17 7.54 7.74
C GLY A 48 -3.25 6.96 8.80
N ARG A 49 -2.63 5.81 8.48
CA ARG A 49 -1.73 5.07 9.39
C ARG A 49 -0.32 4.87 8.84
N SER A 50 0.04 5.61 7.79
CA SER A 50 1.35 5.51 7.11
C SER A 50 1.71 4.08 6.67
N ASP A 51 0.72 3.28 6.31
CA ASP A 51 0.88 1.90 5.87
C ASP A 51 0.73 1.81 4.34
N PRO A 52 1.78 1.43 3.58
CA PRO A 52 1.69 1.27 2.13
C PRO A 52 0.59 0.30 1.68
N LEU A 53 0.21 -0.69 2.51
CA LEU A 53 -0.88 -1.61 2.18
C LEU A 53 -2.26 -0.93 2.18
N GLU A 54 -2.44 0.17 2.91
CA GLU A 54 -3.64 1.01 2.81
C GLU A 54 -3.71 1.71 1.44
N THR A 55 -2.58 2.24 0.98
CA THR A 55 -2.44 2.82 -0.37
C THR A 55 -2.74 1.78 -1.45
N ALA A 56 -2.20 0.57 -1.33
CA ALA A 56 -2.42 -0.52 -2.27
C ALA A 56 -3.90 -0.98 -2.28
N ALA A 57 -4.54 -1.10 -1.11
CA ALA A 57 -5.96 -1.43 -1.03
C ALA A 57 -6.84 -0.39 -1.75
N LEU A 58 -6.53 0.91 -1.63
CA LEU A 58 -7.21 1.96 -2.40
C LEU A 58 -6.89 1.91 -3.90
N MET A 59 -5.69 1.46 -4.28
CA MET A 59 -5.36 1.19 -5.68
C MET A 59 -6.19 0.05 -6.26
N VAL A 60 -6.53 -0.96 -5.47
CA VAL A 60 -7.50 -1.99 -5.86
C VAL A 60 -8.90 -1.38 -6.00
N MET A 61 -9.42 -0.76 -4.95
CA MET A 61 -10.83 -0.32 -4.90
C MET A 61 -11.14 0.86 -5.83
N ALA A 62 -10.32 1.91 -5.79
CA ALA A 62 -10.53 3.13 -6.56
C ALA A 62 -9.72 3.15 -7.86
N GLY A 63 -8.53 2.55 -7.87
CA GLY A 63 -7.67 2.46 -9.04
C GLY A 63 -7.95 1.25 -9.95
N HIS A 64 -8.83 0.34 -9.55
CA HIS A 64 -9.17 -0.90 -10.27
C HIS A 64 -7.97 -1.78 -10.62
N GLN A 65 -6.93 -1.76 -9.79
CA GLN A 65 -5.77 -2.61 -9.95
C GLN A 65 -6.03 -4.00 -9.34
N LEU A 66 -5.37 -5.03 -9.86
CA LEU A 66 -5.29 -6.32 -9.19
C LEU A 66 -4.36 -6.22 -7.97
N PRO A 67 -4.54 -7.04 -6.91
CA PRO A 67 -3.74 -6.94 -5.69
C PRO A 67 -2.23 -6.93 -5.94
N ASP A 68 -1.70 -7.88 -6.73
CA ASP A 68 -0.25 -7.96 -6.94
C ASP A 68 0.30 -6.72 -7.66
N ILE A 69 -0.44 -6.18 -8.63
CA ILE A 69 -0.07 -4.92 -9.30
C ILE A 69 -0.13 -3.74 -8.32
N ALA A 70 -1.19 -3.65 -7.51
CA ALA A 70 -1.33 -2.61 -6.51
C ALA A 70 -0.21 -2.65 -5.46
N TYR A 71 0.30 -3.84 -5.13
CA TYR A 71 1.45 -4.01 -4.26
C TYR A 71 2.74 -3.49 -4.90
N GLU A 72 3.02 -3.88 -6.16
CA GLU A 72 4.21 -3.39 -6.88
C GLU A 72 4.26 -1.85 -6.94
N MET A 73 3.10 -1.20 -7.15
CA MET A 73 2.97 0.27 -7.17
C MET A 73 3.39 0.95 -5.86
N VAL A 74 3.35 0.25 -4.72
CA VAL A 74 3.76 0.78 -3.41
C VAL A 74 5.07 0.16 -2.90
N SER A 75 5.66 -0.76 -3.66
CA SER A 75 6.91 -1.45 -3.34
C SER A 75 7.99 -1.12 -4.38
N ASN A 76 8.30 -2.03 -5.31
CA ASN A 76 9.40 -1.87 -6.25
C ASN A 76 9.19 -0.74 -7.26
N ASP A 77 7.96 -0.47 -7.70
CA ASP A 77 7.72 0.66 -8.61
C ASP A 77 7.95 1.99 -7.89
N ALA A 78 7.58 2.08 -6.60
CA ALA A 78 7.89 3.24 -5.76
C ALA A 78 9.40 3.42 -5.55
N ARG A 79 10.15 2.32 -5.36
CA ARG A 79 11.63 2.36 -5.27
C ARG A 79 12.25 2.88 -6.56
N GLU A 80 11.82 2.35 -7.69
CA GLU A 80 12.34 2.73 -9.01
C GLU A 80 12.02 4.20 -9.33
N CYS A 81 10.81 4.67 -8.98
CA CYS A 81 10.43 6.08 -9.11
C CYS A 81 11.36 7.04 -8.34
N ILE A 82 11.94 6.61 -7.22
CA ILE A 82 12.87 7.43 -6.42
C ILE A 82 14.35 7.11 -6.70
N GLY A 83 14.64 6.38 -7.79
CA GLY A 83 16.01 6.07 -8.22
C GLY A 83 16.71 4.97 -7.43
N LEU A 84 15.97 4.19 -6.66
CA LEU A 84 16.50 3.00 -5.97
C LEU A 84 16.33 1.77 -6.86
N LEU A 85 17.26 0.82 -6.70
CA LEU A 85 17.16 -0.48 -7.37
C LEU A 85 15.98 -1.28 -6.82
N ARG A 86 15.33 -2.04 -7.72
CA ARG A 86 14.36 -3.07 -7.34
C ARG A 86 15.04 -4.10 -6.44
N VAL A 87 14.28 -4.63 -5.50
CA VAL A 87 14.73 -5.66 -4.55
C VAL A 87 13.73 -6.79 -4.56
N ASP A 88 14.26 -8.00 -4.65
CA ASP A 88 13.50 -9.24 -4.57
C ASP A 88 13.95 -10.05 -3.36
N VAL A 89 13.10 -10.97 -2.90
CA VAL A 89 13.48 -11.94 -1.86
C VAL A 89 14.33 -13.03 -2.51
N ALA A 90 15.63 -12.76 -2.63
CA ALA A 90 16.60 -13.63 -3.29
C ALA A 90 17.95 -13.63 -2.59
N VAL A 91 18.73 -14.69 -2.79
CA VAL A 91 20.12 -14.77 -2.30
C VAL A 91 20.95 -13.65 -2.92
N GLY A 92 21.64 -12.88 -2.07
CA GLY A 92 22.46 -11.73 -2.48
C GLY A 92 21.72 -10.39 -2.47
N ALA A 93 20.39 -10.38 -2.30
CA ALA A 93 19.64 -9.14 -2.09
C ALA A 93 19.86 -8.59 -0.67
N PRO A 94 19.68 -7.26 -0.44
CA PRO A 94 19.66 -6.69 0.89
C PRO A 94 18.66 -7.42 1.79
N ALA A 95 19.04 -7.70 3.03
CA ALA A 95 18.18 -8.35 4.03
C ALA A 95 17.20 -7.33 4.68
N ASP A 96 16.52 -6.57 3.84
CA ASP A 96 15.50 -5.59 4.19
C ASP A 96 14.12 -6.22 3.96
N LEU A 97 13.43 -6.59 5.03
CA LEU A 97 12.23 -7.42 4.96
C LEU A 97 11.11 -6.89 5.84
N LEU A 98 9.89 -6.93 5.32
CA LEU A 98 8.67 -6.80 6.11
C LEU A 98 8.01 -8.18 6.20
N VAL A 99 7.93 -8.73 7.41
CA VAL A 99 7.25 -10.00 7.67
C VAL A 99 5.87 -9.70 8.24
N ILE A 100 4.85 -10.23 7.58
CA ILE A 100 3.44 -10.06 7.93
C ILE A 100 2.82 -11.45 8.10
N ASP A 101 2.04 -11.64 9.15
CA ASP A 101 1.26 -12.87 9.36
C ASP A 101 0.07 -12.91 8.39
N ALA A 102 0.36 -13.28 7.13
CA ALA A 102 -0.62 -13.39 6.06
C ALA A 102 -0.16 -14.44 5.05
N THR A 103 -1.13 -15.10 4.41
CA THR A 103 -0.90 -16.18 3.44
C THR A 103 -0.76 -15.71 1.99
N SER A 104 -0.99 -14.42 1.73
CA SER A 104 -0.85 -13.80 0.41
C SER A 104 -0.79 -12.28 0.52
N ILE A 105 -0.30 -11.62 -0.53
CA ILE A 105 -0.32 -10.17 -0.70
C ILE A 105 -1.74 -9.61 -0.56
N ARG A 106 -2.72 -10.26 -1.19
CA ARG A 106 -4.15 -9.91 -1.05
C ARG A 106 -4.63 -10.00 0.40
N HIS A 107 -4.28 -11.07 1.12
CA HIS A 107 -4.66 -11.25 2.53
C HIS A 107 -4.00 -10.18 3.41
N ALA A 108 -2.70 -9.92 3.22
CA ALA A 108 -1.99 -8.87 3.94
C ALA A 108 -2.63 -7.49 3.74
N MET A 109 -3.08 -7.16 2.53
CA MET A 109 -3.81 -5.91 2.25
C MET A 109 -5.20 -5.86 2.89
N ALA A 110 -5.97 -6.95 2.76
CA ALA A 110 -7.36 -6.99 3.20
C ALA A 110 -7.48 -6.89 4.73
N ASP A 111 -6.66 -7.67 5.44
CA ASP A 111 -6.76 -7.79 6.90
C ASP A 111 -5.85 -6.79 7.60
N ALA A 112 -4.80 -6.33 6.89
CA ALA A 112 -3.80 -5.38 7.36
C ALA A 112 -3.38 -5.60 8.83
N PRO A 113 -2.95 -6.82 9.18
CA PRO A 113 -2.69 -7.19 10.57
C PRO A 113 -1.59 -6.31 11.16
N LEU A 114 -1.71 -5.98 12.45
CA LEU A 114 -0.68 -5.21 13.16
C LEU A 114 0.51 -6.08 13.57
N SER A 115 0.35 -7.40 13.58
CA SER A 115 1.43 -8.34 13.84
C SER A 115 2.44 -8.33 12.68
N ARG A 116 3.50 -7.53 12.81
CA ARG A 116 4.52 -7.31 11.78
C ARG A 116 5.91 -7.24 12.37
N ARG A 117 6.90 -7.64 11.58
CA ARG A 117 8.33 -7.49 11.92
C ARG A 117 9.06 -6.83 10.76
N VAL A 118 9.90 -5.84 11.07
CA VAL A 118 10.71 -5.12 10.10
C VAL A 118 12.16 -5.46 10.35
N TYR A 119 12.82 -5.96 9.31
CA TYR A 119 14.25 -6.20 9.29
C TYR A 119 14.93 -5.19 8.38
N HIS A 120 16.05 -4.65 8.82
CA HIS A 120 16.94 -3.83 8.01
C HIS A 120 18.36 -4.39 8.09
N ASN A 121 18.97 -4.70 6.96
CA ASN A 121 20.27 -5.38 6.87
C ASN A 121 20.34 -6.65 7.77
N GLY A 122 19.25 -7.41 7.84
CA GLY A 122 19.15 -8.64 8.62
C GLY A 122 18.92 -8.44 10.12
N LEU A 123 18.87 -7.20 10.61
CA LEU A 123 18.61 -6.89 12.01
C LEU A 123 17.14 -6.54 12.21
N LEU A 124 16.50 -7.10 13.23
CA LEU A 124 15.14 -6.72 13.62
C LEU A 124 15.15 -5.29 14.18
N VAL A 125 14.55 -4.36 13.46
CA VAL A 125 14.50 -2.93 13.84
C VAL A 125 13.16 -2.50 14.40
N ALA A 126 12.07 -3.22 14.08
CA ALA A 126 10.76 -2.99 14.67
C ALA A 126 9.94 -4.28 14.72
N SER A 127 9.09 -4.43 15.75
CA SER A 127 8.14 -5.52 15.85
C SER A 127 6.87 -5.09 16.58
N ALA A 128 5.73 -5.57 16.11
CA ALA A 128 4.46 -5.49 16.80
C ALA A 128 3.82 -6.89 16.84
N ASN A 129 3.15 -7.21 17.94
CA ASN A 129 2.47 -8.49 18.13
C ASN A 129 0.97 -8.24 18.29
N GLN A 130 0.16 -9.09 17.68
CA GLN A 130 -1.30 -9.10 17.85
C GLN A 130 -1.76 -10.52 18.12
N GLN A 131 -2.70 -10.68 19.06
CA GLN A 131 -3.31 -11.97 19.37
C GLN A 131 -4.82 -11.87 19.24
N THR A 132 -5.40 -12.88 18.59
CA THR A 132 -6.86 -13.04 18.48
C THR A 132 -7.26 -14.32 19.21
N VAL A 133 -8.18 -14.22 20.16
CA VAL A 133 -8.77 -15.37 20.86
C VAL A 133 -10.24 -15.49 20.46
N VAL A 134 -10.63 -16.64 19.90
CA VAL A 134 -12.02 -16.91 19.52
C VAL A 134 -12.70 -17.64 20.67
N HIS A 135 -13.57 -16.95 21.40
CA HIS A 135 -14.42 -17.55 22.43
C HIS A 135 -15.69 -18.08 21.78
N ARG A 136 -15.89 -19.41 21.80
CA ARG A 136 -17.16 -20.02 21.38
C ARG A 136 -18.05 -20.16 22.62
N THR A 137 -19.23 -19.57 22.59
CA THR A 137 -20.30 -19.90 23.53
C THR A 137 -21.02 -21.14 23.01
N GLU A 138 -21.24 -22.12 23.89
CA GLU A 138 -22.06 -23.31 23.61
C GLU A 138 -23.49 -22.94 23.21
#